data_AF-A0A0G4EAA7-F1
#
_entry.id   AF-A0A0G4EAA7-F1
#
_cell.length_a   1.000
_cell.length_b   1.000
_cell.length_c   1.000
_cell.angle_alpha   90.00
_cell.angle_beta   90.00
_cell.angle_gamma   90.00
#
_symmetry.space_group_name_H-M   'P 1'
#
loop_
_entity.id
_entity.type
_entity.pdbx_description
1 polymer ?
#
loop_
_entity_poly.entity_id
_entity_poly.type
_entity_poly.pdbx_seq_one_letter_code
_entity_poly.pdbx_strand_id
1 'polypeptide(L)'
;MLTLVKQRIEQAIGRLGLEEVLVFDDGGLEDGLKAVYVLEQGSGEEWRAMGRFIRLAAIYQLTPNATLPLRLSADALPTATAFHQLPLILALYKIIGHLFTYKRTSLQLQQASNDAYRIGNVSFRVLQEGDMLAGHPYRRGYQTSAPAIRRDVWLSPFFSSFLVRTMLVSWWPEEGVDNRRVLTANIGRDANRRGRLMREVISERQGGITVDDRWDEGNMNHANPVDFRRVIVSGFRPGERVAAYLYVGVGFINLRMTEARVGHRSQRLANRFPQSMPS
;
A
#
# COMPACT_ATOMS: atom_id res chain seq x y z
N MET A 1 -5.30 34.96 8.66
CA MET A 1 -4.23 33.95 8.78
C MET A 1 -4.78 32.52 8.65
N LEU A 2 -5.81 32.14 9.43
CA LEU A 2 -6.44 30.81 9.34
C LEU A 2 -6.94 30.44 7.93
N THR A 3 -7.56 31.39 7.21
CA THR A 3 -8.02 31.19 5.82
C THR A 3 -6.89 30.80 4.87
N LEU A 4 -5.70 31.41 5.02
CA LEU A 4 -4.53 31.09 4.20
C LEU A 4 -4.02 29.68 4.50
N VAL A 5 -4.04 29.27 5.78
CA VAL A 5 -3.65 27.93 6.21
C VAL A 5 -4.59 26.88 5.62
N LYS A 6 -5.91 27.09 5.68
CA LYS A 6 -6.90 26.20 5.04
C LYS A 6 -6.68 26.06 3.54
N GLN A 7 -6.48 27.18 2.84
CA GLN A 7 -6.18 27.17 1.41
C GLN A 7 -4.90 26.39 1.10
N ARG A 8 -3.87 26.49 1.96
CA ARG A 8 -2.63 25.74 1.78
C ARG A 8 -2.82 24.23 1.96
N ILE A 9 -3.65 23.83 2.93
CA ILE A 9 -4.02 22.42 3.14
C ILE A 9 -4.73 21.88 1.90
N GLU A 10 -5.77 22.58 1.41
CA GLU A 10 -6.53 22.17 0.22
C GLU A 10 -5.63 22.05 -1.03
N GLN A 11 -4.72 23.01 -1.24
CA GLN A 11 -3.75 22.94 -2.33
C GLN A 11 -2.82 21.73 -2.21
N ALA A 12 -2.34 21.43 -0.99
CA ALA A 12 -1.46 20.30 -0.76
C ALA A 12 -2.20 18.96 -0.96
N ILE A 13 -3.43 18.82 -0.45
CA ILE A 13 -4.30 17.66 -0.69
C ILE A 13 -4.48 17.44 -2.20
N GLY A 14 -4.80 18.51 -2.94
CA GLY A 14 -5.01 18.46 -4.38
C GLY A 14 -3.77 17.98 -5.16
N ARG A 15 -2.62 18.58 -4.86
CA ARG A 15 -1.34 18.21 -5.46
C ARG A 15 -0.96 16.74 -5.21
N LEU A 16 -1.38 16.19 -4.06
CA LEU A 16 -1.05 14.85 -3.61
C LEU A 16 -2.08 13.78 -4.04
N GLY A 17 -3.20 14.18 -4.67
CA GLY A 17 -4.26 13.25 -5.07
C GLY A 17 -5.02 12.64 -3.89
N LEU A 18 -5.17 13.42 -2.81
CA LEU A 18 -5.77 13.00 -1.54
C LEU A 18 -7.23 13.44 -1.34
N GLU A 19 -7.80 14.20 -2.28
CA GLU A 19 -9.10 14.90 -2.17
C GLU A 19 -10.25 13.97 -1.79
N GLU A 20 -10.27 12.77 -2.36
CA GLU A 20 -11.33 11.79 -2.14
C GLU A 20 -11.04 10.83 -0.98
N VAL A 21 -9.86 10.90 -0.34
CA VAL A 21 -9.42 9.90 0.63
C VAL A 21 -9.14 10.46 2.01
N LEU A 22 -8.76 11.74 2.12
CA LEU A 22 -8.39 12.37 3.38
C LEU A 22 -8.92 13.79 3.47
N VAL A 23 -9.44 14.14 4.65
CA VAL A 23 -9.77 15.51 5.04
C VAL A 23 -9.24 15.76 6.44
N PHE A 24 -8.71 16.95 6.68
CA PHE A 24 -8.23 17.37 8.01
C PHE A 24 -9.33 18.14 8.72
N ASP A 25 -9.44 17.93 10.02
CA ASP A 25 -10.35 18.70 10.86
C ASP A 25 -10.01 20.18 10.84
N ASP A 26 -11.06 21.00 10.83
CA ASP A 26 -11.00 22.43 11.04
C ASP A 26 -10.65 22.72 12.50
N GLY A 27 -9.37 22.57 12.83
CA GLY A 27 -8.80 22.99 14.10
C GLY A 27 -8.47 24.48 14.15
N GLY A 28 -7.85 24.89 15.25
CA GLY A 28 -7.29 26.22 15.40
C GLY A 28 -6.13 26.49 14.43
N LEU A 29 -5.50 27.67 14.54
CA LEU A 29 -4.35 28.02 13.70
C LEU A 29 -3.18 27.03 13.86
N GLU A 30 -2.89 26.59 15.09
CA GLU A 30 -1.82 25.63 15.38
C GLU A 30 -2.05 24.28 14.68
N ASP A 31 -3.28 23.78 14.74
CA ASP A 31 -3.71 22.53 14.13
C ASP A 31 -3.56 22.57 12.61
N GLY A 32 -3.98 23.68 11.99
CA GLY A 32 -3.79 23.88 10.57
C GLY A 32 -2.31 23.93 10.18
N LEU A 33 -1.44 24.53 11.01
CA LEU A 33 0.00 24.55 10.74
C LEU A 33 0.64 23.15 10.87
N LYS A 34 0.19 22.33 11.84
CA LYS A 34 0.59 20.92 11.93
C LYS A 34 0.19 20.13 10.69
N ALA A 35 -1.04 20.31 10.20
CA ALA A 35 -1.52 19.66 8.98
C ALA A 35 -0.68 20.05 7.76
N VAL A 36 -0.43 21.37 7.57
CA VAL A 36 0.45 21.86 6.49
C VAL A 36 1.84 21.24 6.60
N TYR A 37 2.44 21.23 7.79
CA TYR A 37 3.76 20.65 7.99
C TYR A 37 3.83 19.18 7.55
N VAL A 38 2.91 18.32 8.02
CA VAL A 38 2.90 16.89 7.66
C VAL A 38 2.67 16.70 6.14
N LEU A 39 1.77 17.49 5.54
CA LEU A 39 1.50 17.42 4.10
C LEU A 39 2.72 17.82 3.26
N GLU A 40 3.52 18.79 3.70
CA GLU A 40 4.73 19.23 3.00
C GLU A 40 5.91 18.26 3.19
N GLN A 41 6.00 17.56 4.33
CA GLN A 41 7.03 16.53 4.54
C GLN A 41 6.88 15.37 3.55
N GLY A 42 5.65 15.00 3.19
CA GLY A 42 5.34 13.89 2.27
C GLY A 42 5.09 14.31 0.82
N SER A 43 5.69 15.41 0.34
CA SER A 43 5.37 16.02 -0.96
C SER A 43 5.61 15.15 -2.21
N GLY A 44 6.18 13.94 -2.04
CA GLY A 44 6.52 13.00 -3.10
C GLY A 44 5.56 11.81 -3.25
N GLU A 45 6.14 10.61 -3.23
CA GLU A 45 5.46 9.34 -3.53
C GLU A 45 4.78 8.74 -2.28
N GLU A 46 5.19 9.14 -1.09
CA GLU A 46 4.73 8.58 0.18
C GLU A 46 3.24 8.86 0.42
N TRP A 47 2.80 10.11 0.26
CA TRP A 47 1.37 10.44 0.38
C TRP A 47 0.53 9.83 -0.74
N ARG A 48 1.06 9.76 -1.98
CA ARG A 48 0.36 9.07 -3.07
C ARG A 48 0.19 7.59 -2.77
N ALA A 49 1.23 6.93 -2.26
CA ALA A 49 1.18 5.54 -1.81
C ALA A 49 0.15 5.34 -0.69
N MET A 50 0.09 6.24 0.30
CA MET A 50 -0.93 6.22 1.34
C MET A 50 -2.34 6.40 0.77
N GLY A 51 -2.53 7.33 -0.17
CA GLY A 51 -3.82 7.55 -0.82
C GLY A 51 -4.32 6.31 -1.59
N ARG A 52 -3.43 5.62 -2.32
CA ARG A 52 -3.75 4.35 -2.99
C ARG A 52 -4.09 3.26 -1.97
N PHE A 53 -3.33 3.18 -0.88
CA PHE A 53 -3.60 2.24 0.20
C PHE A 53 -4.97 2.49 0.84
N ILE A 54 -5.33 3.75 1.13
CA ILE A 54 -6.64 4.12 1.70
C ILE A 54 -7.79 3.68 0.78
N ARG A 55 -7.69 3.94 -0.54
CA ARG A 55 -8.71 3.50 -1.51
C ARG A 55 -8.90 1.99 -1.51
N LEU A 56 -7.80 1.26 -1.58
CA LEU A 56 -7.86 -0.20 -1.51
C LEU A 56 -8.40 -0.68 -0.16
N ALA A 57 -7.96 -0.09 0.96
CA ALA A 57 -8.42 -0.44 2.30
C ALA A 57 -9.93 -0.24 2.44
N ALA A 58 -10.51 0.81 1.86
CA ALA A 58 -11.95 1.04 1.81
C ALA A 58 -12.68 -0.07 1.01
N ILE A 59 -12.15 -0.46 -0.16
CA ILE A 59 -12.71 -1.57 -0.96
C ILE A 59 -12.64 -2.91 -0.20
N TYR A 60 -11.55 -3.14 0.54
CA TYR A 60 -11.37 -4.29 1.42
C TYR A 60 -12.11 -4.16 2.77
N GLN A 61 -12.97 -3.14 2.94
CA GLN A 61 -13.78 -2.91 4.14
C GLN A 61 -12.96 -2.80 5.44
N LEU A 62 -11.74 -2.29 5.35
CA LEU A 62 -10.88 -2.05 6.52
C LEU A 62 -11.19 -0.73 7.23
N THR A 63 -12.15 0.06 6.75
CA THR A 63 -12.61 1.32 7.35
C THR A 63 -14.05 1.19 7.85
N PRO A 64 -14.38 0.27 8.79
CA PRO A 64 -15.77 -0.07 9.11
C PRO A 64 -16.58 1.09 9.72
N ASN A 65 -15.91 2.09 10.30
CA ASN A 65 -16.53 3.20 11.00
C ASN A 65 -16.50 4.52 10.20
N ALA A 66 -16.06 4.49 8.95
CA ALA A 66 -15.89 5.70 8.16
C ALA A 66 -16.14 5.45 6.66
N THR A 67 -16.71 6.45 6.01
CA THR A 67 -16.72 6.55 4.55
C THR A 67 -15.56 7.44 4.11
N LEU A 68 -15.12 7.31 2.86
CA LEU A 68 -14.14 8.22 2.29
C LEU A 68 -14.79 9.60 1.99
N PRO A 69 -14.07 10.72 2.19
CA PRO A 69 -12.70 10.82 2.72
C PRO A 69 -12.61 10.55 4.23
N LEU A 70 -11.52 9.92 4.67
CA LEU A 70 -11.28 9.71 6.10
C LEU A 70 -10.90 11.03 6.77
N ARG A 71 -11.49 11.26 7.94
CA ARG A 71 -11.31 12.47 8.72
C ARG A 71 -10.15 12.32 9.69
N LEU A 72 -9.19 13.23 9.61
CA LEU A 72 -8.01 13.28 10.49
C LEU A 72 -8.10 14.47 11.45
N SER A 73 -8.21 14.16 12.73
CA SER A 73 -8.10 15.16 13.79
C SER A 73 -6.66 15.66 13.91
N ALA A 74 -6.51 16.93 14.25
CA ALA A 74 -5.22 17.53 14.56
C ALA A 74 -4.53 16.88 15.76
N ASP A 75 -5.30 16.33 16.71
CA ASP A 75 -4.78 15.60 17.87
C ASP A 75 -4.06 14.30 17.48
N ALA A 76 -4.38 13.74 16.31
CA ALA A 76 -3.70 12.57 15.77
C ALA A 76 -2.37 12.93 15.08
N LEU A 77 -2.09 14.21 14.85
CA LEU A 77 -0.86 14.65 14.21
C LEU A 77 0.29 14.71 15.24
N PRO A 78 1.43 14.06 14.97
CA PRO A 78 2.56 14.07 15.88
C PRO A 78 3.22 15.45 15.93
N THR A 79 3.96 15.71 17.00
CA THR A 79 4.92 16.81 17.02
C THR A 79 6.01 16.58 15.97
N ALA A 80 6.65 17.66 15.50
CA ALA A 80 7.74 17.56 14.52
C ALA A 80 8.87 16.60 14.98
N THR A 81 9.23 16.66 16.27
CA THR A 81 10.25 15.76 16.84
C THR A 81 9.81 14.30 16.78
N ALA A 82 8.58 13.98 17.16
CA ALA A 82 8.06 12.62 17.10
C ALA A 82 7.91 12.11 15.65
N PHE A 83 7.62 13.02 14.71
CA PHE A 83 7.53 12.70 13.29
C PHE A 83 8.86 12.24 12.70
N HIS A 84 9.96 12.89 13.08
CA HIS A 84 11.31 12.55 12.60
C HIS A 84 11.95 11.32 13.25
N GLN A 85 11.32 10.72 14.26
CA GLN A 85 11.81 9.49 14.89
C GLN A 85 11.56 8.23 14.04
N LEU A 86 10.70 8.33 13.02
CA LEU A 86 10.37 7.23 12.13
C LEU A 86 10.77 7.59 10.69
N PRO A 87 11.06 6.58 9.86
CA PRO A 87 11.04 6.78 8.41
C PRO A 87 9.72 7.42 7.99
N LEU A 88 9.79 8.39 7.07
CA LEU A 88 8.67 9.24 6.68
C LEU A 88 7.38 8.45 6.42
N ILE A 89 7.44 7.39 5.61
CA ILE A 89 6.25 6.62 5.24
C ILE A 89 5.65 5.84 6.43
N LEU A 90 6.46 5.44 7.42
CA LEU A 90 5.97 4.84 8.67
C LEU A 90 5.31 5.91 9.55
N ALA A 91 5.89 7.12 9.61
CA ALA A 91 5.29 8.25 10.33
C ALA A 91 3.91 8.61 9.74
N LEU A 92 3.82 8.69 8.41
CA LEU A 92 2.56 8.93 7.71
C LEU A 92 1.54 7.81 7.98
N TYR A 93 1.95 6.54 7.91
CA TYR A 93 1.05 5.45 8.25
C TYR A 93 0.63 5.46 9.72
N LYS A 94 1.52 5.84 10.65
CA LYS A 94 1.16 5.96 12.08
C LYS A 94 0.02 6.95 12.30
N ILE A 95 -0.03 8.03 11.53
CA ILE A 95 -1.11 9.03 11.55
C ILE A 95 -2.44 8.41 11.15
N ILE A 96 -2.49 7.63 10.06
CA ILE A 96 -3.76 7.09 9.53
C ILE A 96 -4.10 5.68 10.04
N GLY A 97 -3.13 4.94 10.59
CA GLY A 97 -3.24 3.50 10.87
C GLY A 97 -4.36 3.16 11.84
N HIS A 98 -4.62 4.06 12.80
CA HIS A 98 -5.68 3.91 13.79
C HIS A 98 -7.09 3.98 13.19
N LEU A 99 -7.23 4.53 11.98
CA LEU A 99 -8.52 4.62 11.26
C LEU A 99 -8.93 3.29 10.63
N PHE A 100 -8.03 2.30 10.58
CA PHE A 100 -8.31 1.00 9.98
C PHE A 100 -8.49 -0.08 11.04
N THR A 101 -9.38 -1.03 10.76
CA THR A 101 -9.68 -2.17 11.61
C THR A 101 -9.87 -3.44 10.77
N TYR A 102 -9.30 -4.54 11.24
CA TYR A 102 -9.49 -5.87 10.67
C TYR A 102 -9.92 -6.83 11.77
N LYS A 103 -11.08 -7.50 11.61
CA LYS A 103 -11.66 -8.41 12.62
C LYS A 103 -11.63 -7.82 14.04
N ARG A 104 -12.11 -6.57 14.18
CA ARG A 104 -12.12 -5.79 15.44
C ARG A 104 -10.73 -5.46 16.02
N THR A 105 -9.66 -5.77 15.29
CA THR A 105 -8.28 -5.41 15.66
C THR A 105 -7.88 -4.13 14.94
N SER A 106 -7.49 -3.10 15.68
CA SER A 106 -6.93 -1.87 15.11
C SER A 106 -5.65 -2.17 14.33
N LEU A 107 -5.49 -1.53 13.17
CA LEU A 107 -4.27 -1.60 12.37
C LEU A 107 -3.34 -0.40 12.64
N GLN A 108 -3.39 0.16 13.85
CA GLN A 108 -2.41 1.16 14.26
C GLN A 108 -1.00 0.58 14.27
N LEU A 109 -0.02 1.37 13.82
CA LEU A 109 1.39 1.04 13.96
C LEU A 109 1.82 1.09 15.43
N GLN A 110 2.40 0.00 15.89
CA GLN A 110 2.93 -0.13 17.25
C GLN A 110 4.41 -0.51 17.19
N GLN A 111 5.20 0.03 18.12
CA GLN A 111 6.55 -0.45 18.35
C GLN A 111 6.46 -1.69 19.27
N ALA A 112 7.21 -2.73 18.92
CA ALA A 112 7.37 -3.95 19.70
C ALA A 112 8.80 -4.03 20.27
N SER A 113 9.13 -5.11 20.97
CA SER A 113 10.49 -5.34 21.45
C SER A 113 11.48 -5.56 20.29
N ASN A 114 12.77 -5.30 20.55
CA ASN A 114 13.89 -5.59 19.64
C ASN A 114 13.77 -4.89 18.27
N ASP A 115 13.46 -3.60 18.28
CA ASP A 115 13.31 -2.75 17.09
C ASP A 115 12.29 -3.27 16.05
N ALA A 116 11.41 -4.17 16.48
CA ALA A 116 10.31 -4.66 15.67
C ALA A 116 9.13 -3.69 15.76
N TYR A 117 8.32 -3.73 14.71
CA TYR A 117 7.06 -3.02 14.61
C TYR A 117 5.94 -4.03 14.42
N ARG A 118 4.72 -3.61 14.74
CA ARG A 118 3.52 -4.42 14.57
C ARG A 118 2.38 -3.59 14.02
N ILE A 119 1.61 -4.18 13.11
CA ILE A 119 0.32 -3.69 12.65
C ILE A 119 -0.68 -4.85 12.77
N GLY A 120 -1.68 -4.69 13.65
CA GLY A 120 -2.59 -5.77 14.01
C GLY A 120 -1.85 -7.00 14.54
N ASN A 121 -1.95 -8.14 13.84
CA ASN A 121 -1.24 -9.38 14.15
C ASN A 121 0.04 -9.59 13.30
N VAL A 122 0.48 -8.57 12.56
CA VAL A 122 1.62 -8.68 11.64
C VAL A 122 2.81 -7.93 12.21
N SER A 123 3.84 -8.68 12.62
CA SER A 123 5.13 -8.13 13.07
C SER A 123 6.12 -8.01 11.91
N PHE A 124 6.94 -6.97 11.91
CA PHE A 124 7.97 -6.73 10.90
C PHE A 124 9.13 -5.91 11.47
N ARG A 125 10.21 -5.79 10.70
CA ARG A 125 11.36 -4.92 10.98
C ARG A 125 11.64 -4.01 9.80
N VAL A 126 12.14 -2.82 10.11
CA VAL A 126 12.72 -1.92 9.11
C VAL A 126 14.16 -2.35 8.89
N LEU A 127 14.53 -2.64 7.65
CA LEU A 127 15.91 -2.94 7.30
C LEU A 127 16.65 -1.65 7.00
N GLN A 128 17.84 -1.48 7.58
CA GLN A 128 18.73 -0.40 7.26
C GLN A 128 19.50 -0.72 5.97
N GLU A 129 19.99 0.31 5.28
CA GLU A 129 20.79 0.10 4.08
C GLU A 129 22.05 -0.74 4.37
N GLY A 130 22.67 -0.52 5.53
CA GLY A 130 23.84 -1.24 6.00
C GLY A 130 23.61 -2.74 6.26
N ASP A 131 22.36 -3.15 6.49
CA ASP A 131 22.02 -4.55 6.72
C ASP A 131 22.06 -5.36 5.40
N MET A 132 21.95 -4.68 4.25
CA MET A 132 21.91 -5.33 2.94
C MET A 132 23.32 -5.51 2.36
N LEU A 133 23.64 -6.73 1.93
CA LEU A 133 24.90 -7.01 1.24
C LEU A 133 25.09 -6.16 -0.03
N ALA A 134 26.36 -5.95 -0.38
CA ALA A 134 26.73 -5.35 -1.66
C ALA A 134 26.14 -6.18 -2.81
N GLY A 135 25.44 -5.53 -3.73
CA GLY A 135 24.76 -6.20 -4.85
C GLY A 135 23.35 -6.74 -4.54
N HIS A 136 22.86 -6.64 -3.30
CA HIS A 136 21.46 -6.98 -3.02
C HIS A 136 20.53 -6.06 -3.84
N PRO A 137 19.53 -6.60 -4.58
CA PRO A 137 18.78 -5.82 -5.56
C PRO A 137 17.94 -4.70 -4.94
N TYR A 138 17.57 -4.80 -3.65
CA TYR A 138 16.85 -3.73 -2.96
C TYR A 138 17.76 -2.58 -2.53
N ARG A 139 19.08 -2.76 -2.57
CA ARG A 139 20.04 -1.70 -2.23
C ARG A 139 20.06 -0.60 -3.29
N ARG A 140 19.96 -0.96 -4.58
CA ARG A 140 20.00 0.01 -5.70
C ARG A 140 18.83 1.01 -5.69
N GLY A 141 17.69 0.63 -5.12
CA GLY A 141 16.50 1.45 -5.02
C GLY A 141 16.13 1.83 -3.59
N TYR A 142 17.05 1.66 -2.63
CA TYR A 142 16.76 1.92 -1.23
C TYR A 142 16.45 3.39 -1.00
N GLN A 143 15.42 3.67 -0.20
CA GLN A 143 15.00 5.01 0.17
C GLN A 143 14.87 5.07 1.68
N THR A 144 15.56 6.02 2.32
CA THR A 144 15.46 6.22 3.77
C THR A 144 14.06 6.66 4.20
N SER A 145 13.34 7.40 3.34
CA SER A 145 11.95 7.79 3.58
C SER A 145 10.95 6.63 3.49
N ALA A 146 11.29 5.60 2.71
CA ALA A 146 10.48 4.41 2.46
C ALA A 146 11.33 3.14 2.47
N PRO A 147 11.82 2.71 3.65
CA PRO A 147 12.81 1.65 3.74
C PRO A 147 12.24 0.27 3.42
N ALA A 148 13.15 -0.67 3.15
CA ALA A 148 12.82 -2.06 2.96
C ALA A 148 12.31 -2.68 4.26
N ILE A 149 11.34 -3.59 4.14
CA ILE A 149 10.66 -4.22 5.26
C ILE A 149 10.91 -5.73 5.27
N ARG A 150 11.24 -6.24 6.45
CA ARG A 150 11.36 -7.68 6.72
C ARG A 150 10.19 -8.17 7.54
N ARG A 151 9.47 -9.16 7.04
CA ARG A 151 8.46 -9.92 7.79
C ARG A 151 8.81 -11.40 7.71
N ASP A 152 9.42 -11.92 8.77
CA ASP A 152 9.81 -13.33 8.87
C ASP A 152 10.67 -13.75 7.66
N VAL A 153 10.20 -14.64 6.78
CA VAL A 153 10.89 -15.08 5.56
C VAL A 153 10.62 -14.23 4.32
N TRP A 154 9.92 -13.10 4.48
CA TRP A 154 9.50 -12.21 3.40
C TRP A 154 10.18 -10.85 3.48
N LEU A 155 10.65 -10.39 2.33
CA LEU A 155 11.20 -9.05 2.12
C LEU A 155 10.28 -8.24 1.20
N SER A 156 10.13 -6.96 1.50
CA SER A 156 9.49 -6.00 0.61
C SER A 156 10.45 -4.83 0.40
N PRO A 157 10.64 -4.34 -0.84
CA PRO A 157 11.60 -3.27 -1.12
C PRO A 157 11.18 -1.93 -0.51
N PHE A 158 9.88 -1.74 -0.30
CA PHE A 158 9.30 -0.52 0.28
C PHE A 158 8.20 -0.88 1.28
N PHE A 159 7.98 -0.02 2.27
CA PHE A 159 6.88 -0.16 3.23
C PHE A 159 5.49 -0.13 2.58
N SER A 160 5.28 0.66 1.53
CA SER A 160 4.02 0.66 0.77
C SER A 160 3.73 -0.70 0.11
N SER A 161 4.76 -1.33 -0.47
CA SER A 161 4.65 -2.70 -1.00
C SER A 161 4.28 -3.69 0.10
N PHE A 162 4.92 -3.56 1.28
CA PHE A 162 4.58 -4.38 2.45
C PHE A 162 3.12 -4.19 2.89
N LEU A 163 2.62 -2.96 2.98
CA LEU A 163 1.23 -2.68 3.36
C LEU A 163 0.23 -3.29 2.38
N VAL A 164 0.41 -3.01 1.08
CA VAL A 164 -0.51 -3.53 0.05
C VAL A 164 -0.46 -5.06 0.03
N ARG A 165 0.73 -5.68 0.07
CA ARG A 165 0.86 -7.14 0.19
C ARG A 165 0.13 -7.67 1.41
N THR A 166 0.31 -7.03 2.56
CA THR A 166 -0.26 -7.49 3.83
C THR A 166 -1.78 -7.38 3.80
N MET A 167 -2.34 -6.32 3.24
CA MET A 167 -3.79 -6.22 3.00
C MET A 167 -4.30 -7.34 2.08
N LEU A 168 -3.64 -7.57 0.94
CA LEU A 168 -4.08 -8.56 -0.06
C LEU A 168 -3.97 -10.02 0.42
N VAL A 169 -3.11 -10.31 1.41
CA VAL A 169 -2.80 -11.68 1.86
C VAL A 169 -3.26 -11.95 3.28
N SER A 170 -3.19 -10.97 4.18
CA SER A 170 -3.40 -11.15 5.63
C SER A 170 -4.64 -10.42 6.16
N TRP A 171 -5.03 -9.28 5.57
CA TRP A 171 -6.21 -8.50 6.00
C TRP A 171 -7.32 -8.52 4.94
N TRP A 172 -7.64 -9.70 4.41
CA TRP A 172 -8.75 -9.85 3.50
C TRP A 172 -10.00 -10.30 4.29
N PRO A 173 -11.19 -9.72 4.06
CA PRO A 173 -12.40 -10.07 4.79
C PRO A 173 -12.79 -11.53 4.58
N GLU A 174 -13.22 -12.19 5.67
CA GLU A 174 -13.93 -13.47 5.58
C GLU A 174 -15.42 -13.27 5.24
N GLU A 175 -15.97 -12.09 5.49
CA GLU A 175 -17.38 -11.75 5.23
C GLU A 175 -17.47 -10.49 4.34
N GLY A 176 -18.22 -10.57 3.23
CA GLY A 176 -18.60 -9.40 2.42
C GLY A 176 -17.71 -9.01 1.24
N VAL A 177 -16.41 -9.35 1.24
CA VAL A 177 -15.49 -9.09 0.11
C VAL A 177 -14.81 -10.39 -0.33
N ASP A 178 -15.31 -11.00 -1.40
CA ASP A 178 -14.73 -12.22 -1.97
C ASP A 178 -13.42 -11.86 -2.71
N ASN A 179 -12.25 -12.10 -2.11
CA ASN A 179 -10.96 -12.03 -2.84
C ASN A 179 -10.81 -13.26 -3.73
N ARG A 180 -11.55 -13.25 -4.83
CA ARG A 180 -11.75 -14.40 -5.68
C ARG A 180 -10.65 -14.50 -6.72
N ARG A 181 -10.14 -15.72 -6.90
CA ARG A 181 -9.37 -16.09 -8.09
C ARG A 181 -10.30 -16.25 -9.29
N VAL A 182 -10.12 -15.41 -10.32
CA VAL A 182 -10.96 -15.37 -11.53
C VAL A 182 -10.29 -16.11 -12.69
N LEU A 183 -8.97 -15.99 -12.80
CA LEU A 183 -8.18 -16.62 -13.85
C LEU A 183 -6.90 -17.18 -13.26
N THR A 184 -6.48 -18.34 -13.76
CA THR A 184 -5.14 -18.89 -13.57
C THR A 184 -4.55 -19.23 -14.92
N ALA A 185 -3.34 -18.75 -15.17
CA ALA A 185 -2.54 -19.15 -16.31
C ALA A 185 -1.24 -19.78 -15.80
N ASN A 186 -0.93 -20.97 -16.29
CA ASN A 186 0.38 -21.58 -16.10
C ASN A 186 1.33 -20.97 -17.14
N ILE A 187 2.37 -20.29 -16.67
CA ILE A 187 3.40 -19.68 -17.52
C ILE A 187 4.69 -20.51 -17.58
N GLY A 188 4.67 -21.69 -16.95
CA GLY A 188 5.83 -22.55 -16.79
C GLY A 188 6.87 -21.94 -15.86
N ARG A 189 7.94 -22.70 -15.62
CA ARG A 189 9.15 -22.19 -14.96
C ARG A 189 10.12 -21.52 -15.93
N ASP A 190 9.71 -21.32 -17.20
CA ASP A 190 10.55 -20.67 -18.20
C ASP A 190 10.93 -19.26 -17.70
N ALA A 191 12.24 -19.12 -17.42
CA ALA A 191 12.82 -17.95 -16.79
C ALA A 191 12.65 -16.68 -17.64
N ASN A 192 12.49 -16.82 -18.97
CA ASN A 192 12.48 -15.67 -19.86
C ASN A 192 11.18 -14.85 -19.75
N ARG A 193 10.01 -15.51 -19.87
CA ARG A 193 8.70 -14.83 -19.80
C ARG A 193 8.44 -14.28 -18.40
N ARG A 194 8.69 -15.10 -17.37
CA ARG A 194 8.57 -14.67 -15.97
C ARG A 194 9.57 -13.55 -15.67
N GLY A 195 10.83 -13.70 -16.05
CA GLY A 195 11.87 -12.72 -15.79
C GLY A 195 11.62 -11.36 -16.45
N ARG A 196 10.95 -11.33 -17.60
CA ARG A 196 10.50 -10.07 -18.21
C ARG A 196 9.40 -9.40 -17.37
N LEU A 197 8.35 -10.14 -17.03
CA LEU A 197 7.23 -9.63 -16.22
C LEU A 197 7.66 -9.15 -14.82
N MET A 198 8.72 -9.75 -14.27
CA MET A 198 9.31 -9.39 -12.98
C MET A 198 10.27 -8.18 -13.05
N ARG A 199 10.72 -7.78 -14.24
CA ARG A 199 11.67 -6.66 -14.42
C ARG A 199 11.05 -5.42 -15.02
N GLU A 200 10.02 -5.57 -15.85
CA GLU A 200 9.36 -4.44 -16.48
C GLU A 200 8.68 -3.56 -15.44
N VAL A 201 8.91 -2.25 -15.51
CA VAL A 201 8.24 -1.28 -14.67
C VAL A 201 6.83 -1.09 -15.22
N ILE A 202 5.82 -1.36 -14.40
CA ILE A 202 4.42 -1.06 -14.70
C ILE A 202 4.05 0.15 -13.86
N SER A 203 3.89 1.28 -14.53
CA SER A 203 3.52 2.55 -13.92
C SER A 203 2.00 2.75 -13.95
N GLU A 204 1.52 3.68 -13.13
CA GLU A 204 0.10 4.05 -13.12
C GLU A 204 -0.41 4.51 -14.48
N ARG A 205 0.46 5.20 -15.25
CA ARG A 205 0.18 5.64 -16.62
C ARG A 205 -0.05 4.47 -17.58
N GLN A 206 0.56 3.32 -17.31
CA GLN A 206 0.37 2.07 -18.05
C GLN A 206 -0.78 1.23 -17.48
N GLY A 207 -1.50 1.74 -16.48
CA GLY A 207 -2.70 1.11 -15.99
C GLY A 207 -2.55 0.35 -14.66
N GLY A 208 -1.38 0.34 -14.01
CA GLY A 208 -1.22 -0.43 -12.77
C GLY A 208 -0.09 -0.01 -11.84
N ILE A 209 -0.01 -0.69 -10.69
CA ILE A 209 1.00 -0.48 -9.65
C ILE A 209 1.66 -1.82 -9.32
N THR A 210 3.00 -1.85 -9.34
CA THR A 210 3.77 -3.03 -8.93
C THR A 210 4.00 -3.08 -7.43
N VAL A 211 3.71 -4.22 -6.83
CA VAL A 211 4.01 -4.57 -5.44
C VAL A 211 4.87 -5.82 -5.45
N ASP A 212 6.17 -5.59 -5.29
CA ASP A 212 7.17 -6.65 -5.30
C ASP A 212 7.45 -7.15 -3.88
N ASP A 213 7.69 -8.45 -3.78
CA ASP A 213 8.15 -9.11 -2.56
C ASP A 213 9.06 -10.28 -2.89
N ARG A 214 9.95 -10.60 -1.96
CA ARG A 214 10.89 -11.71 -2.07
C ARG A 214 10.72 -12.65 -0.91
N TRP A 215 10.73 -13.94 -1.20
CA TRP A 215 10.89 -14.98 -0.21
C TRP A 215 12.32 -15.47 -0.24
N ASP A 216 13.00 -15.41 0.91
CA ASP A 216 14.42 -15.74 1.05
C ASP A 216 14.69 -16.64 2.27
N GLU A 217 13.67 -17.34 2.76
CA GLU A 217 13.76 -18.23 3.94
C GLU A 217 14.28 -17.56 5.21
N GLY A 218 14.20 -16.23 5.32
CA GLY A 218 14.76 -15.57 6.48
C GLY A 218 16.27 -15.35 6.37
N ASN A 219 16.86 -15.48 5.18
CA ASN A 219 18.27 -15.25 4.91
C ASN A 219 18.47 -14.39 3.67
N MET A 220 18.99 -13.17 3.82
CA MET A 220 19.24 -12.25 2.70
C MET A 220 20.27 -12.78 1.69
N ASN A 221 21.02 -13.82 2.07
CA ASN A 221 22.02 -14.50 1.25
C ASN A 221 21.51 -15.85 0.71
N HIS A 222 20.21 -16.11 0.82
CA HIS A 222 19.63 -17.34 0.32
C HIS A 222 19.95 -17.50 -1.17
N ALA A 223 20.49 -18.65 -1.56
CA ALA A 223 21.05 -18.85 -2.90
C ALA A 223 19.99 -18.81 -4.01
N ASN A 224 18.74 -19.17 -3.69
CA ASN A 224 17.65 -19.31 -4.65
C ASN A 224 16.39 -18.54 -4.21
N PRO A 225 16.47 -17.22 -3.99
CA PRO A 225 15.34 -16.46 -3.50
C PRO A 225 14.23 -16.47 -4.55
N VAL A 226 12.98 -16.50 -4.10
CA VAL A 226 11.83 -16.49 -4.99
C VAL A 226 11.22 -15.10 -5.00
N ASP A 227 11.33 -14.43 -6.14
CA ASP A 227 10.68 -13.14 -6.35
C ASP A 227 9.21 -13.31 -6.78
N PHE A 228 8.37 -12.50 -6.18
CA PHE A 228 6.93 -12.41 -6.40
C PHE A 228 6.55 -10.98 -6.75
N ARG A 229 5.52 -10.84 -7.58
CA ARG A 229 5.01 -9.54 -8.00
C ARG A 229 3.50 -9.57 -7.98
N ARG A 230 2.90 -8.52 -7.42
CA ARG A 230 1.49 -8.20 -7.59
C ARG A 230 1.37 -6.96 -8.45
N VAL A 231 0.53 -7.01 -9.48
CA VAL A 231 0.22 -5.85 -10.32
C VAL A 231 -1.22 -5.45 -10.02
N ILE A 232 -1.41 -4.36 -9.29
CA ILE A 232 -2.74 -3.81 -9.01
C ILE A 232 -3.19 -3.09 -10.27
N VAL A 233 -4.33 -3.50 -10.84
CA VAL A 233 -4.88 -2.94 -12.10
C VAL A 233 -6.16 -2.15 -11.88
N SER A 234 -6.80 -2.33 -10.72
CA SER A 234 -8.02 -1.62 -10.30
C SER A 234 -8.08 -1.53 -8.77
N GLY A 235 -8.80 -0.53 -8.26
CA GLY A 235 -9.09 -0.25 -6.86
C GLY A 235 -8.21 0.83 -6.22
N PHE A 236 -7.29 1.43 -6.99
CA PHE A 236 -6.35 2.43 -6.49
C PHE A 236 -6.61 3.84 -7.04
N ARG A 237 -7.52 3.99 -8.01
CA ARG A 237 -7.92 5.28 -8.59
C ARG A 237 -9.22 5.82 -7.98
N PRO A 238 -9.46 7.14 -8.09
CA PRO A 238 -10.75 7.76 -7.82
C PRO A 238 -11.94 6.99 -8.40
N GLY A 239 -13.00 6.84 -7.60
CA GLY A 239 -14.27 6.20 -8.01
C GLY A 239 -14.25 4.68 -8.26
N GLU A 240 -13.10 4.00 -8.27
CA GLU A 240 -13.04 2.55 -8.45
C GLU A 240 -13.64 1.82 -7.23
N ARG A 241 -14.57 0.90 -7.47
CA ARG A 241 -15.27 0.13 -6.42
C ARG A 241 -14.81 -1.32 -6.29
N VAL A 242 -13.99 -1.77 -7.22
CA VAL A 242 -13.47 -3.14 -7.28
C VAL A 242 -11.96 -3.06 -7.32
N ALA A 243 -11.31 -3.83 -6.44
CA ALA A 243 -9.89 -4.06 -6.50
C ALA A 243 -9.65 -5.28 -7.37
N ALA A 244 -8.71 -5.16 -8.31
CA ALA A 244 -8.27 -6.27 -9.14
C ALA A 244 -6.74 -6.26 -9.23
N TYR A 245 -6.14 -7.44 -9.14
CA TYR A 245 -4.70 -7.57 -9.24
C TYR A 245 -4.26 -8.89 -9.86
N LEU A 246 -3.15 -8.84 -10.58
CA LEU A 246 -2.41 -10.02 -11.00
C LEU A 246 -1.43 -10.41 -9.92
N TYR A 247 -1.37 -11.69 -9.58
CA TYR A 247 -0.30 -12.28 -8.78
C TYR A 247 0.59 -13.13 -9.68
N VAL A 248 1.89 -12.83 -9.69
CA VAL A 248 2.91 -13.51 -10.47
C VAL A 248 3.87 -14.20 -9.51
N GLY A 249 3.90 -15.53 -9.55
CA GLY A 249 4.76 -16.32 -8.67
C GLY A 249 4.80 -17.80 -9.04
N VAL A 250 5.91 -18.47 -8.76
CA VAL A 250 6.10 -19.93 -8.85
C VAL A 250 5.56 -20.57 -10.16
N GLY A 251 5.69 -19.86 -11.28
CA GLY A 251 5.30 -20.36 -12.61
C GLY A 251 3.82 -20.20 -12.97
N PHE A 252 3.07 -19.41 -12.21
CA PHE A 252 1.68 -19.08 -12.51
C PHE A 252 1.41 -17.58 -12.41
N ILE A 253 0.39 -17.17 -13.16
CA ILE A 253 -0.26 -15.86 -13.04
C ILE A 253 -1.70 -16.10 -12.60
N ASN A 254 -2.11 -15.42 -11.53
CA ASN A 254 -3.49 -15.44 -11.05
C ASN A 254 -4.10 -14.05 -11.13
N LEU A 255 -5.26 -13.91 -11.77
CA LEU A 255 -6.09 -12.71 -11.63
C LEU A 255 -6.99 -12.89 -10.41
N ARG A 256 -6.98 -11.91 -9.52
CA ARG A 256 -7.83 -11.84 -8.34
C ARG A 256 -8.63 -10.54 -8.32
N MET A 257 -9.86 -10.59 -7.82
CA MET A 257 -10.75 -9.43 -7.75
C MET A 257 -11.62 -9.47 -6.49
N THR A 258 -12.16 -8.32 -6.06
CA THR A 258 -13.06 -8.17 -4.90
C THR A 258 -14.55 -8.15 -5.25
N GLU A 259 -14.91 -8.31 -6.53
CA GLU A 259 -16.30 -8.21 -7.00
C GLU A 259 -17.19 -9.32 -6.39
N ALA A 260 -18.31 -8.92 -5.79
CA ALA A 260 -19.29 -9.85 -5.23
C ALA A 260 -19.91 -10.74 -6.33
N ARG A 261 -20.27 -11.99 -5.98
CA ARG A 261 -20.97 -12.89 -6.90
C ARG A 261 -22.39 -12.39 -7.15
N VAL A 262 -22.61 -11.60 -8.20
CA VAL A 262 -23.95 -11.39 -8.74
C VAL A 262 -24.29 -12.60 -9.62
N GLY A 263 -25.43 -13.23 -9.37
CA GLY A 263 -25.81 -14.57 -9.86
C GLY A 263 -25.48 -14.88 -11.33
N HIS A 264 -25.03 -16.13 -11.57
CA HIS A 264 -24.80 -16.91 -12.81
C HIS A 264 -24.42 -16.28 -14.16
N ARG A 265 -24.31 -14.97 -14.34
CA ARG A 265 -23.83 -14.33 -15.58
C ARG A 265 -22.71 -13.36 -15.27
N SER A 266 -21.49 -13.89 -15.17
CA SER A 266 -20.28 -13.06 -15.24
C SER A 266 -20.27 -12.31 -16.58
N GLN A 267 -20.39 -10.99 -16.56
CA GLN A 267 -20.17 -10.17 -17.75
C GLN A 267 -18.73 -10.39 -18.27
N ARG A 268 -18.53 -10.32 -19.60
CA ARG A 268 -17.19 -10.48 -20.20
C ARG A 268 -16.22 -9.44 -19.62
N LEU A 269 -14.97 -9.83 -19.37
CA LEU A 269 -13.95 -8.94 -18.80
C LEU A 269 -13.78 -7.65 -19.61
N ALA A 270 -13.89 -7.72 -20.94
CA ALA A 270 -13.81 -6.56 -21.82
C ALA A 270 -14.92 -5.52 -21.59
N ASN A 271 -16.09 -5.97 -21.15
CA ASN A 271 -17.19 -5.05 -20.82
C ASN A 271 -16.99 -4.42 -19.43
N ARG A 272 -16.24 -5.09 -18.54
CA ARG A 272 -16.01 -4.64 -17.15
C ARG A 272 -14.80 -3.72 -17.01
N PHE A 273 -13.73 -4.01 -17.75
CA PHE A 273 -12.47 -3.27 -17.69
C PHE A 273 -12.06 -2.78 -19.08
N PRO A 274 -12.87 -1.94 -19.75
CA PRO A 274 -12.60 -1.51 -21.12
C PRO A 274 -11.26 -0.78 -21.26
N GLN A 275 -10.81 -0.08 -20.20
CA GLN A 275 -9.53 0.64 -20.18
C GLN A 275 -8.31 -0.26 -19.95
N SER A 276 -8.51 -1.52 -19.55
CA SER A 276 -7.41 -2.45 -19.21
C SER A 276 -7.24 -3.57 -20.24
N MET A 277 -8.07 -3.62 -21.27
CA MET A 277 -7.91 -4.57 -22.36
C MET A 277 -7.01 -3.98 -23.45
N PRO A 278 -6.15 -4.79 -24.08
CA PRO A 278 -5.48 -4.36 -25.30
C PRO A 278 -6.53 -4.04 -26.36
N SER A 279 -6.45 -2.84 -26.93
CA SER A 279 -7.19 -2.42 -28.13
C SER A 279 -6.82 -3.26 -29.34
#